data_AF-A0A935CB05-F1
#
_entry.id   AF-A0A935CB05-F1
#
_cell.length_a   1.000
_cell.length_b   1.000
_cell.length_c   1.000
_cell.angle_alpha   90.00
_cell.angle_beta   90.00
_cell.angle_gamma   90.00
#
_symmetry.space_group_name_H-M   'P 1'
#
loop_
_entity.id
_entity.type
_entity.pdbx_description
1 polymer ?
#
loop_
_entity_poly.entity_id
_entity_poly.type
_entity_poly.pdbx_seq_one_letter_code
_entity_poly.pdbx_strand_id
1 'polypeptide(L)' 'MPNFAGLDDERLNSLVDDFHAREILHVTFGSVLNHPDFREPFFETLRGNEEAYYGMVEAHFSRHFSPFGEIRKAGN' A
#
# COMPACT_ATOMS: atom_id res chain seq x y z
N MET A 1 -0.85 -16.81 -10.54
CA MET A 1 -0.37 -15.41 -10.52
C MET A 1 -1.27 -14.60 -11.44
N PRO A 2 -1.58 -13.33 -11.11
CA PRO A 2 -2.35 -12.45 -12.00
C PRO A 2 -1.63 -12.29 -13.35
N ASN A 3 -2.38 -12.17 -14.45
CA ASN A 3 -1.80 -11.79 -15.73
C ASN A 3 -1.65 -10.27 -15.76
N PHE A 4 -0.41 -9.79 -15.79
CA PHE A 4 -0.08 -8.37 -15.81
C PHE A 4 0.04 -7.80 -17.24
N ALA A 5 0.12 -8.67 -18.26
CA ALA A 5 0.25 -8.23 -19.64
C ALA A 5 -1.06 -7.59 -20.12
N GLY A 6 -1.01 -6.30 -20.46
CA GLY A 6 -2.15 -5.55 -20.98
C GLY A 6 -3.07 -4.97 -19.90
N LEU A 7 -2.60 -4.82 -18.66
CA LEU A 7 -3.33 -4.06 -17.65
C LEU A 7 -3.19 -2.56 -17.94
N ASP A 8 -4.32 -1.86 -18.04
CA ASP A 8 -4.32 -0.40 -18.17
C ASP A 8 -3.75 0.26 -16.91
N ASP A 9 -3.03 1.38 -17.08
CA ASP A 9 -2.42 2.10 -15.96
C ASP A 9 -3.44 2.48 -14.87
N GLU A 10 -4.64 2.87 -15.28
CA GLU A 10 -5.77 3.20 -14.39
C GLU A 10 -6.16 2.04 -13.47
N ARG A 11 -5.89 0.80 -13.90
CA ARG A 11 -6.23 -0.42 -13.16
C ARG A 11 -5.10 -0.91 -12.27
N LEU A 12 -3.89 -0.34 -12.34
CA LEU A 12 -2.75 -0.77 -11.53
C LEU A 12 -3.03 -0.71 -10.02
N ASN A 13 -3.75 0.33 -9.56
CA ASN A 13 -4.10 0.49 -8.15
C ASN A 13 -4.91 -0.68 -7.59
N SER A 14 -5.73 -1.34 -8.43
CA SER A 14 -6.53 -2.50 -7.99
C SER A 14 -5.68 -3.71 -7.55
N LEU A 15 -4.41 -3.76 -7.97
CA LEU A 15 -3.48 -4.82 -7.56
C LEU A 15 -3.10 -4.73 -6.07
N VAL A 16 -3.20 -3.54 -5.45
CA VAL A 16 -2.91 -3.37 -4.02
C VAL A 16 -4.05 -3.93 -3.16
N ASP A 17 -5.26 -4.02 -3.72
CA ASP A 17 -6.43 -4.61 -3.08
C ASP A 17 -6.53 -6.13 -3.29
N ASP A 18 -5.88 -6.67 -4.34
CA ASP A 18 -5.78 -8.11 -4.58
C ASP A 18 -4.82 -8.76 -3.57
N PHE A 19 -5.30 -9.81 -2.89
CA PHE A 19 -4.54 -10.49 -1.84
C PHE A 19 -3.20 -11.05 -2.34
N HIS A 20 -3.18 -11.71 -3.50
CA HIS A 20 -1.98 -12.37 -4.01
C HIS A 20 -0.97 -11.37 -4.56
N ALA A 21 -1.43 -10.35 -5.28
CA ALA A 21 -0.55 -9.29 -5.77
C ALA A 21 0.05 -8.49 -4.60
N ARG A 22 -0.76 -8.17 -3.58
CA ARG A 22 -0.27 -7.50 -2.37
C ARG A 22 0.77 -8.33 -1.61
N GLU A 23 0.58 -9.64 -1.49
CA GLU A 23 1.54 -10.50 -0.78
C GLU A 23 2.90 -10.52 -1.52
N ILE A 24 2.90 -10.61 -2.84
CA ILE A 24 4.13 -10.52 -3.66
C ILE A 24 4.86 -9.20 -3.39
N LEU A 25 4.15 -8.06 -3.45
CA LEU A 25 4.74 -6.74 -3.18
C LEU A 25 5.27 -6.63 -1.74
N HIS A 26 4.52 -7.17 -0.77
CA HIS A 26 4.87 -7.11 0.64
C HIS A 26 6.14 -7.90 0.98
N VAL A 27 6.31 -9.09 0.42
CA VAL A 27 7.50 -9.93 0.73
C VAL A 27 8.72 -9.56 -0.10
N THR A 28 8.53 -8.94 -1.28
CA THR A 28 9.62 -8.56 -2.20
C THR A 28 10.05 -7.10 -2.10
N PHE A 29 9.46 -6.30 -1.20
CA PHE A 29 9.78 -4.88 -1.06
C PHE A 29 11.29 -4.61 -0.90
N GLY A 30 11.99 -5.47 -0.16
CA GLY A 30 13.44 -5.36 0.03
C GLY A 30 14.22 -5.48 -1.29
N SER A 31 13.80 -6.34 -2.21
CA SER A 31 14.42 -6.46 -3.53
C SER A 31 14.21 -5.20 -4.37
N VAL A 32 13.01 -4.62 -4.33
CA VAL A 32 12.71 -3.36 -5.03
C VAL A 32 13.54 -2.20 -4.47
N LEU A 33 13.59 -2.04 -3.14
CA LEU A 33 14.29 -0.93 -2.49
C LEU A 33 15.82 -1.02 -2.56
N ASN A 34 16.38 -2.19 -2.87
CA ASN A 34 17.80 -2.40 -3.08
C ASN A 34 18.19 -2.48 -4.56
N HIS A 35 17.22 -2.49 -5.48
CA HIS A 35 17.52 -2.43 -6.91
C HIS A 35 17.92 -1.00 -7.30
N PRO A 36 19.09 -0.78 -7.93
CA PRO A 36 19.58 0.55 -8.27
C PRO A 36 18.57 1.38 -9.07
N ASP A 37 17.92 0.76 -10.06
CA ASP A 37 17.00 1.47 -10.97
C ASP A 37 15.63 1.78 -10.37
N PHE A 38 15.26 1.17 -9.24
CA PHE A 38 13.93 1.35 -8.65
C PHE A 38 13.97 2.22 -7.39
N ARG A 39 15.06 2.18 -6.64
CA ARG A 39 15.16 2.85 -5.35
C ARG A 39 14.91 4.37 -5.46
N GLU A 40 15.69 5.04 -6.29
CA GLU A 40 15.64 6.51 -6.38
C GLU A 40 14.28 7.00 -6.92
N PRO A 41 13.78 6.51 -8.08
CA PRO A 41 12.48 6.92 -8.60
C PRO A 41 11.32 6.64 -7.65
N PHE A 42 11.37 5.54 -6.89
CA PHE A 42 10.36 5.20 -5.90
C PHE A 42 10.27 6.27 -4.80
N PHE A 43 11.42 6.65 -4.20
CA PHE A 43 11.42 7.67 -3.16
C PHE A 43 11.12 9.07 -3.68
N GLU A 44 11.56 9.40 -4.91
CA GLU A 44 11.18 10.66 -5.54
C GLU A 44 9.67 10.77 -5.74
N THR A 45 9.02 9.68 -6.19
CA THR A 45 7.56 9.64 -6.36
C THR A 45 6.83 9.84 -5.04
N LEU A 46 7.28 9.19 -3.96
CA LEU A 46 6.67 9.36 -2.63
C LEU A 46 6.82 10.80 -2.10
N ARG A 47 8.00 11.40 -2.25
CA ARG A 47 8.24 12.80 -1.83
C ARG A 47 7.45 13.79 -2.68
N GLY A 48 7.34 13.55 -3.99
CA GLY A 48 6.55 14.39 -4.90
C GLY A 48 5.04 14.33 -4.62
N ASN A 49 4.57 13.32 -3.90
CA ASN A 49 3.16 13.09 -3.58
C ASN A 49 2.92 12.97 -2.05
N GLU A 50 3.68 13.73 -1.26
CA GLU A 50 3.73 13.61 0.21
C GLU A 50 2.34 13.70 0.88
N GLU A 51 1.51 14.68 0.52
CA GLU A 51 0.16 14.83 1.09
C GLU A 51 -0.73 13.62 0.77
N ALA A 52 -0.69 13.14 -0.47
CA ALA A 52 -1.44 11.96 -0.89
C ALA A 52 -0.95 10.71 -0.15
N TYR A 53 0.37 10.56 -0.01
CA TYR A 53 0.96 9.45 0.73
C TYR A 53 0.54 9.45 2.21
N TYR A 54 0.62 10.60 2.89
CA TYR A 54 0.20 10.70 4.28
C TYR A 54 -1.30 10.43 4.46
N GLY A 55 -2.16 10.95 3.58
CA GLY A 55 -3.59 10.66 3.62
C GLY A 55 -3.89 9.17 3.44
N MET A 56 -3.16 8.47 2.56
CA MET A 56 -3.31 7.02 2.38
C MET A 56 -2.86 6.23 3.62
N VAL A 57 -1.75 6.62 4.25
CA VAL A 57 -1.24 6.00 5.49
C VAL A 57 -2.26 6.17 6.62
N GLU A 58 -2.80 7.38 6.81
CA GLU A 58 -3.82 7.66 7.82
C GLU A 58 -5.09 6.82 7.60
N ALA A 59 -5.60 6.78 6.37
CA ALA A 59 -6.79 6.00 6.02
C ALA A 59 -6.56 4.49 6.18
N HIS A 60 -5.35 3.99 5.86
CA HIS A 60 -4.99 2.59 6.06
C HIS A 60 -4.95 2.20 7.54
N PHE A 61 -4.27 2.97 8.38
CA PHE A 61 -4.16 2.67 9.81
C PHE A 61 -5.47 2.92 10.57
N SER A 62 -6.24 3.94 10.21
CA SER A 62 -7.58 4.18 10.78
C SER A 62 -8.49 2.96 10.63
N ARG A 63 -8.50 2.32 9.43
CA ARG A 63 -9.24 1.08 9.19
C ARG A 63 -8.74 -0.09 10.05
N HIS A 64 -7.43 -0.19 10.25
CA HIS A 64 -6.84 -1.23 11.11
C HIS A 64 -7.13 -1.02 12.59
N PHE A 65 -7.19 0.24 13.06
CA PHE A 65 -7.40 0.55 14.47
C PHE A 65 -8.88 0.59 14.88
N SER A 66 -9.81 0.87 13.95
CA SER A 66 -11.24 0.96 14.23
C SER A 66 -11.79 -0.26 15.00
N PRO A 67 -11.47 -1.53 14.66
CA PRO A 67 -11.97 -2.70 15.38
C PRO A 67 -11.49 -2.79 16.84
N PHE A 68 -10.40 -2.12 17.20
CA PHE A 68 -9.85 -2.11 18.56
C PHE A 68 -10.39 -0.97 19.43
N GLY A 69 -11.03 0.04 18.83
CA GLY A 69 -11.61 1.19 19.53
C GLY A 69 -12.95 0.90 20.23
N GLU A 70 -13.62 -0.21 19.91
CA GLU A 70 -14.97 -0.51 20.41
C GLU A 70 -15.01 -1.19 21.79
N ILE A 71 -13.85 -1.45 22.43
CA ILE A 71 -13.80 -2.14 23.75
C ILE A 71 -14.19 -1.22 24.93
N ARG A 72 -14.44 0.08 24.73
CA ARG A 72 -14.82 1.02 25.81
C ARG A 72 -16.29 1.46 25.78
N LYS A 73 -17.25 0.55 25.61
CA LYS A 73 -18.69 0.80 25.91
C LYS A 73 -19.48 -0.43 26.40
N ALA A 74 -18.83 -1.41 27.01
CA ALA A 74 -19.51 -2.48 27.75
C ALA A 74 -19.12 -2.41 29.23
N GLY A 75 -19.64 -1.40 29.91
CA GLY A 75 -19.31 -1.11 31.31
C GLY A 75 -20.07 0.11 31.81
N ASN A 76 -21.40 0.00 31.83
CA ASN A 76 -22.28 0.77 32.71
C ASN A 76 -23.54 -0.06 32.97
#